data_AF-A0AAE5ZGI4-F1
#
_entry.id   AF-A0AAE5ZGI4-F1
#
_cell.length_a   1.000
_cell.length_b   1.000
_cell.length_c   1.000
_cell.angle_alpha   90.00
_cell.angle_beta   90.00
_cell.angle_gamma   90.00
#
_symmetry.space_group_name_H-M   'P 1'
#
loop_
_entity.id
_entity.type
_entity.pdbx_description
1 polymer ?
#
loop_
_entity_poly.entity_id
_entity_poly.type
_entity_poly.pdbx_seq_one_letter_code
_entity_poly.pdbx_strand_id
1 'polypeptide(L)'
;MGALAPSSGLIDLSRQQRNLLLLRPLFQLELNKQRIGEDGTLFEGIDTHYLLLSSLDRMMEGTTVSTGCTSDEVLTHIADTVMAMKPSLSAVQSGKVADTVLAALDNKANGYKEFSFEYFHATHKSTRSIRFRLVAYEPDIEDVYRYKPTAEGYLVYLGMLDLSPEDAQELMEKMLELLVQRGRFDAALEIARRARTLSIEYRQLIRDRLYQAYRAPGTVNWKRDISAGLDRAREHVRQRQAEDQRMEESVLLALRQAEEPKARANLALLLKTLQGASMLRSQLVGDISRANDRFLEAQRTLFRARRATGLPDLETRLLPQFIELPVNILAEQAENALSAMYSPALPRVYDLNSLFSLLLEQRVEDGDPGEDDGEITPFVPPPLQFDEAVIRQVTDWLTERFSLGQSWRLDELLDQAEDMGFDRTIRRCLVLMLFRAYSHSETEFKNMRADALDEFIADVARGTNLRFTPKERHS
;
A
#
# COMPACT_ATOMS: atom_id res chain seq x y z
N MET A 1 -30.91 23.89 -17.80
CA MET A 1 -30.75 23.49 -16.39
C MET A 1 -31.76 22.39 -16.10
N GLY A 2 -31.40 21.14 -16.38
CA GLY A 2 -32.29 19.98 -16.22
C GLY A 2 -32.22 19.45 -14.79
N ALA A 3 -33.32 19.56 -14.05
CA ALA A 3 -33.46 18.93 -12.76
C ALA A 3 -33.51 17.41 -12.94
N LEU A 4 -32.49 16.71 -12.46
CA LEU A 4 -32.46 15.25 -12.34
C LEU A 4 -33.57 14.83 -11.39
N ALA A 5 -34.61 14.19 -11.95
CA ALA A 5 -35.59 13.46 -11.16
C ALA A 5 -34.88 12.36 -10.35
N PRO A 6 -35.19 12.18 -9.05
CA PRO A 6 -34.67 11.05 -8.29
C PRO A 6 -35.22 9.75 -8.88
N SER A 7 -34.33 8.85 -9.29
CA SER A 7 -34.66 7.53 -9.81
C SER A 7 -35.57 6.77 -8.83
N SER A 8 -36.82 6.55 -9.21
CA SER A 8 -37.79 5.71 -8.51
C SER A 8 -37.42 4.22 -8.62
N GLY A 9 -36.33 3.83 -7.96
CA GLY A 9 -35.88 2.44 -7.84
C GLY A 9 -35.87 2.03 -6.37
N LEU A 10 -36.64 1.01 -6.00
CA LEU A 10 -36.55 0.41 -4.67
C LEU A 10 -35.16 -0.22 -4.51
N ILE A 11 -34.49 0.06 -3.39
CA ILE A 11 -33.18 -0.51 -3.06
C ILE A 11 -33.34 -2.02 -2.81
N ASP A 12 -32.48 -2.85 -3.41
CA ASP A 12 -32.50 -4.29 -3.17
C ASP A 12 -31.90 -4.64 -1.80
N LEU A 13 -32.77 -4.74 -0.81
CA LEU A 13 -32.46 -5.13 0.58
C LEU A 13 -32.77 -6.60 0.86
N SER A 14 -32.98 -7.41 -0.19
CA SER A 14 -33.43 -8.79 -0.05
C SER A 14 -32.48 -9.64 0.79
N ARG A 15 -31.17 -9.38 0.72
CA ARG A 15 -30.16 -10.08 1.50
C ARG A 15 -30.29 -9.79 3.00
N GLN A 16 -30.43 -8.51 3.36
CA GLN A 16 -30.61 -8.06 4.74
C GLN A 16 -31.92 -8.58 5.32
N GLN A 17 -33.02 -8.51 4.55
CA GLN A 17 -34.31 -9.05 4.97
C GLN A 17 -34.27 -10.56 5.22
N ARG A 18 -33.61 -11.32 4.34
CA ARG A 18 -33.44 -12.77 4.52
C ARG A 18 -32.66 -13.10 5.78
N ASN A 19 -31.57 -12.37 6.06
CA ASN A 19 -30.78 -12.57 7.28
C ASN A 19 -31.60 -12.27 8.54
N LEU A 20 -32.41 -11.20 8.54
CA LEU A 20 -33.32 -10.89 9.65
C LEU A 20 -34.35 -12.01 9.87
N LEU A 21 -34.85 -12.64 8.80
CA LEU A 21 -35.81 -13.73 8.91
C LEU A 21 -35.21 -15.00 9.53
N LEU A 22 -33.88 -15.20 9.48
CA LEU A 22 -33.24 -16.31 10.16
C LEU A 22 -33.36 -16.22 11.69
N LEU A 23 -33.45 -15.00 12.24
CA LEU A 23 -33.61 -14.76 13.68
C LEU A 23 -35.05 -14.91 14.15
N ARG A 24 -36.02 -14.96 13.23
CA ARG A 24 -37.45 -14.97 13.56
C ARG A 24 -37.88 -16.13 14.45
N PRO A 25 -37.38 -17.38 14.29
CA PRO A 25 -37.70 -18.48 15.20
C PRO A 25 -37.30 -18.19 16.65
N LEU A 26 -36.16 -17.53 16.88
CA LEU A 26 -35.66 -17.19 18.22
C LEU A 26 -36.61 -16.20 18.90
N PHE A 27 -36.99 -15.13 18.18
CA PHE A 27 -37.96 -14.15 18.69
C PHE A 27 -39.36 -14.73 18.88
N GLN A 28 -39.77 -15.69 18.05
CA GLN A 28 -41.07 -16.35 18.21
C GLN A 28 -41.14 -17.17 19.50
N LEU A 29 -40.05 -17.81 19.92
CA LEU A 29 -40.02 -18.49 21.21
C LEU A 29 -40.18 -17.48 22.35
N GLU A 30 -39.40 -16.40 22.33
CA GLU A 30 -39.45 -15.36 23.36
C GLU A 30 -40.84 -14.73 23.48
N LEU A 31 -41.48 -14.40 22.34
CA LEU A 31 -42.82 -13.81 22.31
C LEU A 31 -43.91 -14.77 22.80
N ASN A 32 -43.73 -16.08 22.59
CA ASN A 32 -44.73 -17.08 22.95
C ASN A 32 -44.46 -17.75 24.31
N LYS A 33 -43.35 -17.48 24.99
CA LYS A 33 -42.94 -18.18 26.22
C LYS A 33 -43.96 -18.09 27.36
N GLN A 34 -44.71 -17.00 27.47
CA GLN A 34 -45.77 -16.84 28.48
C GLN A 34 -46.99 -17.74 28.22
N ARG A 35 -47.16 -18.22 26.99
CA ARG A 35 -48.23 -19.16 26.61
C ARG A 35 -47.82 -20.61 26.79
N ILE A 36 -46.57 -20.88 27.17
CA ILE A 36 -46.01 -22.21 27.29
C ILE A 36 -45.91 -22.57 28.78
N GLY A 37 -46.69 -23.58 29.19
CA GLY A 37 -46.83 -24.01 30.58
C GLY A 37 -48.22 -23.70 31.15
N GLU A 38 -48.67 -24.50 32.13
CA GLU A 38 -50.02 -24.40 32.70
C GLU A 38 -50.27 -23.05 33.43
N ASP A 39 -49.22 -22.46 34.00
CA ASP A 39 -49.29 -21.22 34.80
C ASP A 39 -48.61 -20.00 34.13
N GLY A 40 -48.01 -20.16 32.95
CA GLY A 40 -47.27 -19.08 32.25
C GLY A 40 -45.99 -18.55 32.94
N THR A 41 -45.63 -19.10 34.10
CA THR A 41 -44.47 -18.70 34.93
C THR A 41 -43.19 -19.50 34.67
N LEU A 42 -43.27 -20.55 33.83
CA LEU A 42 -42.16 -21.49 33.61
C LEU A 42 -40.89 -20.80 33.10
N PHE A 43 -41.05 -19.81 32.22
CA PHE A 43 -39.95 -19.04 31.63
C PHE A 43 -39.63 -17.73 32.35
N GLU A 44 -40.23 -17.48 33.51
CA GLU A 44 -40.00 -16.26 34.27
C GLU A 44 -38.57 -16.23 34.84
N GLY A 45 -37.79 -15.22 34.46
CA GLY A 45 -36.37 -15.10 34.83
C GLY A 45 -35.43 -15.99 34.03
N ILE A 46 -35.91 -16.62 32.95
CA ILE A 46 -35.09 -17.42 32.02
C ILE A 46 -34.90 -16.65 30.71
N ASP A 47 -33.65 -16.51 30.28
CA ASP A 47 -33.32 -15.94 28.97
C ASP A 47 -33.36 -17.03 27.89
N THR A 48 -34.43 -17.02 27.09
CA THR A 48 -34.60 -18.01 26.01
C THR A 48 -33.62 -17.81 24.86
N HIS A 49 -33.17 -16.58 24.60
CA HIS A 49 -32.18 -16.32 23.56
C HIS A 49 -30.83 -16.91 23.94
N TYR A 50 -30.40 -16.73 25.20
CA TYR A 50 -29.18 -17.35 25.68
C TYR A 50 -29.26 -18.88 25.57
N LEU A 51 -30.37 -19.49 25.98
CA LEU A 51 -30.52 -20.94 25.88
C LEU A 51 -30.45 -21.43 24.42
N LEU A 52 -31.11 -20.74 23.50
CA LEU A 52 -31.07 -21.08 22.07
C LEU A 52 -29.65 -20.96 21.49
N LEU A 53 -28.94 -19.87 21.79
CA LEU A 53 -27.57 -19.66 21.34
C LEU A 53 -26.59 -20.65 21.98
N SER A 54 -26.72 -20.92 23.27
CA SER A 54 -25.91 -21.91 23.99
C SER A 54 -26.16 -23.34 23.47
N SER A 55 -27.40 -23.65 23.08
CA SER A 55 -27.73 -24.93 22.43
C SER A 55 -27.05 -25.06 21.08
N LEU A 56 -27.11 -24.00 20.26
CA LEU A 56 -26.42 -23.98 18.96
C LEU A 56 -24.91 -24.14 19.15
N ASP A 57 -24.32 -23.40 20.10
CA ASP A 57 -22.90 -23.49 20.48
C ASP A 57 -22.50 -24.93 20.82
N ARG A 58 -23.23 -25.57 21.72
CA ARG A 58 -22.99 -26.95 22.11
C ARG A 58 -23.04 -27.92 20.91
N MET A 59 -24.01 -27.73 20.00
CA MET A 59 -24.12 -28.54 18.78
C MET A 59 -22.99 -28.27 17.79
N MET A 60 -22.47 -27.04 17.72
CA MET A 60 -21.29 -26.71 16.91
C MET A 60 -20.04 -27.38 17.46
N GLU A 61 -19.80 -27.27 18.77
CA GLU A 61 -18.70 -27.98 19.45
C GLU A 61 -18.81 -29.50 19.25
N GLY A 62 -20.02 -30.04 19.33
CA GLY A 62 -20.27 -31.45 19.04
C GLY A 62 -19.94 -31.83 17.60
N THR A 63 -20.01 -30.89 16.66
CA THR A 63 -19.64 -31.15 15.25
C THR A 63 -18.14 -31.00 15.01
N THR A 64 -17.41 -30.24 15.84
CA THR A 64 -15.96 -30.07 15.73
C THR A 64 -15.18 -31.18 16.45
N VAL A 65 -15.71 -31.69 17.57
CA VAL A 65 -15.07 -32.74 18.39
C VAL A 65 -15.56 -34.14 17.99
N SER A 66 -16.80 -34.28 17.53
CA SER A 66 -17.42 -35.57 17.17
C SER A 66 -18.35 -35.45 15.95
N THR A 67 -19.15 -36.49 15.68
CA THR A 67 -20.10 -36.52 14.56
C THR A 67 -21.40 -35.75 14.86
N GLY A 68 -21.42 -34.83 15.82
CA GLY A 68 -22.61 -34.08 16.29
C GLY A 68 -23.12 -34.52 17.67
N CYS A 69 -24.13 -33.83 18.18
CA CYS A 69 -24.69 -34.09 19.52
C CYS A 69 -25.91 -34.99 19.48
N THR A 70 -26.03 -35.94 20.42
CA THR A 70 -27.28 -36.69 20.59
C THR A 70 -28.39 -35.81 21.17
N SER A 71 -29.65 -36.25 21.08
CA SER A 71 -30.77 -35.51 21.69
C SER A 71 -30.60 -35.35 23.20
N ASP A 72 -30.16 -36.41 23.88
CA ASP A 72 -29.96 -36.40 25.33
C ASP A 72 -28.83 -35.42 25.73
N GLU A 73 -27.71 -35.42 25.00
CA GLU A 73 -26.60 -34.48 25.25
C GLU A 73 -27.06 -33.01 25.16
N VAL A 74 -27.88 -32.68 24.16
CA VAL A 74 -28.41 -31.32 23.98
C VAL A 74 -29.41 -30.99 25.09
N LEU A 75 -30.35 -31.88 25.40
CA LEU A 75 -31.35 -31.66 26.44
C LEU A 75 -30.72 -31.51 27.82
N THR A 76 -29.72 -32.34 28.15
CA THR A 76 -28.96 -32.24 29.41
C THR A 76 -28.24 -30.90 29.49
N HIS A 77 -27.54 -30.49 28.42
CA HIS A 77 -26.86 -29.19 28.38
C HIS A 77 -27.81 -28.00 28.64
N ILE A 78 -28.97 -28.00 27.99
CA ILE A 78 -29.96 -26.94 28.18
C ILE A 78 -30.53 -26.98 29.61
N ALA A 79 -30.86 -28.16 30.12
CA ALA A 79 -31.40 -28.31 31.47
C ALA A 79 -30.40 -27.85 32.55
N ASP A 80 -29.11 -28.18 32.40
CA ASP A 80 -28.04 -27.73 33.29
C ASP A 80 -27.86 -26.21 33.23
N THR A 81 -27.93 -25.63 32.03
CA THR A 81 -27.87 -24.17 31.83
C THR A 81 -29.07 -23.48 32.49
N VAL A 82 -30.28 -24.07 32.39
CA VAL A 82 -31.49 -23.56 33.07
C VAL A 82 -31.33 -23.60 34.58
N MET A 83 -30.79 -24.70 35.13
CA MET A 83 -30.54 -24.81 36.58
C MET A 83 -29.49 -23.81 37.05
N ALA A 84 -28.49 -23.48 36.21
CA ALA A 84 -27.52 -22.43 36.51
C ALA A 84 -28.16 -21.02 36.49
N MET A 85 -29.07 -20.75 35.54
CA MET A 85 -29.81 -19.49 35.48
C MET A 85 -30.77 -19.30 36.64
N LYS A 86 -31.53 -20.35 36.99
CA LYS A 86 -32.57 -20.32 38.02
C LYS A 86 -32.51 -21.60 38.86
N PRO A 87 -31.69 -21.63 39.92
CA PRO A 87 -31.54 -22.81 40.78
C PRO A 87 -32.81 -23.23 41.53
N SER A 88 -33.84 -22.37 41.58
CA SER A 88 -35.11 -22.66 42.24
C SER A 88 -36.07 -23.54 41.42
N LEU A 89 -35.74 -23.85 40.16
CA LEU A 89 -36.52 -24.75 39.34
C LEU A 89 -36.22 -26.22 39.67
N SER A 90 -37.27 -27.04 39.67
CA SER A 90 -37.11 -28.50 39.78
C SER A 90 -36.52 -29.07 38.48
N ALA A 91 -35.83 -30.21 38.59
CA ALA A 91 -35.29 -30.91 37.42
C ALA A 91 -36.35 -31.21 36.34
N VAL A 92 -37.59 -31.50 36.75
CA VAL A 92 -38.72 -31.73 35.83
C VAL A 92 -39.09 -30.45 35.07
N GLN A 93 -39.08 -29.30 35.74
CA GLN A 93 -39.34 -28.01 35.10
C GLN A 93 -38.21 -27.61 34.16
N SER A 94 -36.95 -27.80 34.56
CA SER A 94 -35.78 -27.55 33.71
C SER A 94 -35.80 -28.43 32.44
N GLY A 95 -36.17 -29.71 32.57
CA GLY A 95 -36.36 -30.60 31.43
C GLY A 95 -37.45 -30.12 30.46
N LYS A 96 -38.60 -29.66 30.98
CA LYS A 96 -39.67 -29.08 30.13
C LYS A 96 -39.21 -27.82 29.38
N VAL A 97 -38.39 -26.98 30.01
CA VAL A 97 -37.79 -25.82 29.34
C VAL A 97 -36.84 -26.29 28.24
N ALA A 98 -35.97 -27.26 28.52
CA ALA A 98 -35.04 -27.84 27.54
C ALA A 98 -35.76 -28.41 26.31
N ASP A 99 -36.81 -29.22 26.53
CA ASP A 99 -37.64 -29.76 25.46
C ASP A 99 -38.28 -28.67 24.60
N THR A 100 -38.74 -27.58 25.23
CA THR A 100 -39.38 -26.47 24.52
C THR A 100 -38.36 -25.70 23.66
N VAL A 101 -37.16 -25.44 24.19
CA VAL A 101 -36.08 -24.76 23.46
C VAL A 101 -35.64 -25.60 22.27
N LEU A 102 -35.41 -26.90 22.47
CA LEU A 102 -35.03 -27.80 21.39
C LEU A 102 -36.14 -27.94 20.33
N ALA A 103 -37.39 -28.04 20.77
CA ALA A 103 -38.56 -28.07 19.89
C ALA A 103 -38.69 -26.80 19.04
N ALA A 104 -38.29 -25.65 19.57
CA ALA A 104 -38.27 -24.39 18.83
C ALA A 104 -37.17 -24.37 17.77
N LEU A 105 -35.97 -24.89 18.06
CA LEU A 105 -34.87 -24.98 17.07
C LEU A 105 -35.19 -25.90 15.90
N ASP A 106 -35.81 -27.05 16.18
CA ASP A 106 -36.12 -28.08 15.18
C ASP A 106 -37.52 -27.93 14.56
N ASN A 107 -38.18 -26.80 14.83
CA ASN A 107 -39.51 -26.46 14.30
C ASN A 107 -40.57 -27.57 14.53
N LYS A 108 -40.55 -28.19 15.71
CA LYS A 108 -41.46 -29.29 16.08
C LYS A 108 -42.93 -28.88 15.96
N ALA A 109 -43.26 -27.61 16.26
CA ALA A 109 -44.60 -27.05 16.13
C ALA A 109 -45.16 -27.15 14.70
N ASN A 110 -44.30 -27.16 13.68
CA ASN A 110 -44.68 -27.31 12.28
C ASN A 110 -44.35 -28.72 11.73
N GLY A 111 -44.29 -29.72 12.61
CA GLY A 111 -44.00 -31.12 12.24
C GLY A 111 -42.59 -31.33 11.69
N TYR A 112 -41.58 -30.64 12.26
CA TYR A 112 -40.17 -30.77 11.88
C TYR A 112 -39.85 -30.37 10.42
N LYS A 113 -40.77 -29.61 9.80
CA LYS A 113 -40.57 -29.04 8.47
C LYS A 113 -39.62 -27.85 8.52
N GLU A 114 -39.10 -27.47 7.37
CA GLU A 114 -38.34 -26.22 7.22
C GLU A 114 -39.19 -25.02 7.70
N PHE A 115 -38.54 -24.04 8.33
CA PHE A 115 -39.13 -22.73 8.54
C PHE A 115 -39.44 -22.12 7.18
N SER A 116 -40.60 -21.50 7.03
CA SER A 116 -41.02 -20.85 5.79
C SER A 116 -41.56 -19.46 6.10
N PHE A 117 -40.88 -18.43 5.60
CA PHE A 117 -41.28 -17.04 5.80
C PHE A 117 -41.34 -16.29 4.47
N GLU A 118 -42.26 -15.33 4.38
CA GLU A 118 -42.39 -14.46 3.21
C GLU A 118 -41.62 -13.15 3.41
N TYR A 119 -41.01 -12.65 2.33
CA TYR A 119 -40.36 -11.34 2.27
C TYR A 119 -40.63 -10.66 0.93
N PHE A 120 -40.49 -9.34 0.90
CA PHE A 120 -40.70 -8.54 -0.30
C PHE A 120 -39.41 -8.38 -1.09
N HIS A 121 -39.40 -8.82 -2.34
CA HIS A 121 -38.23 -8.72 -3.20
C HIS A 121 -38.31 -7.48 -4.09
N ALA A 122 -37.50 -6.45 -3.79
CA ALA A 122 -37.57 -5.13 -4.42
C ALA A 122 -37.38 -5.14 -5.95
N THR A 123 -36.46 -5.98 -6.45
CA THR A 123 -36.11 -6.07 -7.88
C THR A 123 -37.24 -6.63 -8.74
N HIS A 124 -37.95 -7.64 -8.23
CA HIS A 124 -39.10 -8.25 -8.92
C HIS A 124 -40.45 -7.70 -8.46
N LYS A 125 -40.46 -6.77 -7.50
CA LYS A 125 -41.65 -6.17 -6.89
C LYS A 125 -42.69 -7.21 -6.46
N SER A 126 -42.22 -8.35 -5.95
CA SER A 126 -43.05 -9.51 -5.63
C SER A 126 -42.70 -10.08 -4.26
N THR A 127 -43.68 -10.65 -3.58
CA THR A 127 -43.44 -11.46 -2.37
C THR A 127 -42.82 -12.79 -2.75
N ARG A 128 -41.78 -13.21 -2.02
CA ARG A 128 -41.13 -14.52 -2.18
C ARG A 128 -41.01 -15.19 -0.82
N SER A 129 -41.00 -16.52 -0.82
CA SER A 129 -40.75 -17.31 0.38
C SER A 129 -39.29 -17.70 0.50
N ILE A 130 -38.73 -17.65 1.71
CA ILE A 130 -37.49 -18.32 2.08
C ILE A 130 -37.82 -19.55 2.92
N ARG A 131 -37.13 -20.67 2.66
CA ARG A 131 -37.20 -21.88 3.46
C ARG A 131 -35.83 -22.25 4.00
N PHE A 132 -35.76 -22.64 5.27
CA PHE A 132 -34.50 -23.05 5.91
C PHE A 132 -34.75 -23.89 7.16
N ARG A 133 -33.72 -24.56 7.66
CA ARG A 133 -33.68 -25.14 9.01
C ARG A 133 -32.60 -24.43 9.81
N LEU A 134 -32.63 -24.52 11.14
CA LEU A 134 -31.53 -24.04 11.98
C LEU A 134 -30.63 -25.21 12.38
N VAL A 135 -31.25 -26.33 12.74
CA VAL A 135 -30.59 -27.59 13.07
C VAL A 135 -31.11 -28.70 12.17
N ALA A 136 -30.30 -29.74 11.98
CA ALA A 136 -30.66 -30.96 11.29
C ALA A 136 -30.47 -32.14 12.25
N TYR A 137 -31.47 -33.01 12.32
CA TYR A 137 -31.45 -34.23 13.10
C TYR A 137 -31.37 -35.42 12.13
N GLU A 138 -30.16 -35.95 11.95
CA GLU A 138 -29.85 -36.95 10.92
C GLU A 138 -29.02 -38.10 11.51
N PRO A 139 -29.17 -39.34 11.01
CA PRO A 139 -28.35 -40.47 11.45
C PRO A 139 -26.89 -40.29 11.01
N ASP A 140 -25.97 -40.71 11.87
CA ASP A 140 -24.56 -40.85 11.52
C ASP A 140 -24.27 -42.21 10.86
N ILE A 141 -22.99 -42.51 10.63
CA ILE A 141 -22.53 -43.75 9.98
C ILE A 141 -22.84 -44.98 10.86
N GLU A 142 -23.04 -44.78 12.17
CA GLU A 142 -23.36 -45.81 13.16
C GLU A 142 -24.89 -45.90 13.41
N ASP A 143 -25.71 -45.24 12.57
CA ASP A 143 -27.18 -45.17 12.68
C ASP A 143 -27.68 -44.47 13.96
N VAL A 144 -26.82 -43.65 14.58
CA VAL A 144 -27.17 -42.82 15.74
C VAL A 144 -27.60 -41.44 15.26
N TYR A 145 -28.82 -41.03 15.61
CA TYR A 145 -29.35 -39.72 15.21
C TYR A 145 -28.72 -38.60 16.04
N ARG A 146 -28.17 -37.60 15.35
CA ARG A 146 -27.46 -36.48 15.96
C ARG A 146 -27.93 -35.14 15.41
N TYR A 147 -28.01 -34.15 16.30
CA TYR A 147 -28.20 -32.76 15.96
C TYR A 147 -26.91 -32.14 15.44
N LYS A 148 -27.04 -31.46 14.31
CA LYS A 148 -25.99 -30.64 13.70
C LYS A 148 -26.58 -29.29 13.31
N PRO A 149 -25.89 -28.18 13.53
CA PRO A 149 -26.31 -26.90 12.99
C PRO A 149 -26.24 -26.96 11.46
N THR A 150 -27.26 -26.38 10.82
CA THR A 150 -27.27 -26.14 9.37
C THR A 150 -26.53 -24.85 9.05
N ALA A 151 -26.29 -24.57 7.76
CA ALA A 151 -25.60 -23.34 7.37
C ALA A 151 -26.28 -22.08 7.92
N GLU A 152 -27.61 -22.05 7.94
CA GLU A 152 -28.40 -20.97 8.52
C GLU A 152 -28.31 -20.92 10.05
N GLY A 153 -28.25 -22.07 10.73
CA GLY A 153 -27.99 -22.14 12.16
C GLY A 153 -26.62 -21.56 12.55
N TYR A 154 -25.58 -21.90 11.78
CA TYR A 154 -24.25 -21.29 11.92
C TYR A 154 -24.32 -19.77 11.71
N LEU A 155 -25.03 -19.31 10.67
CA LEU A 155 -25.17 -17.88 10.37
C LEU A 155 -25.90 -17.10 11.46
N VAL A 156 -26.92 -17.70 12.10
CA VAL A 156 -27.64 -17.09 13.22
C VAL A 156 -26.72 -16.91 14.41
N TYR A 157 -26.01 -17.97 14.80
CA TYR A 157 -25.07 -17.89 15.91
C TYR A 157 -23.96 -16.85 15.64
N LEU A 158 -23.37 -16.89 14.44
CA LEU A 158 -22.28 -16.01 14.06
C LEU A 158 -22.67 -14.55 13.83
N GLY A 159 -23.87 -14.32 13.29
CA GLY A 159 -24.37 -12.97 13.04
C GLY A 159 -24.68 -12.20 14.32
N MET A 160 -24.82 -12.90 15.46
CA MET A 160 -25.12 -12.30 16.76
C MET A 160 -23.91 -12.24 17.70
N LEU A 161 -22.78 -12.83 17.34
CA LEU A 161 -21.54 -12.72 18.12
C LEU A 161 -20.77 -11.46 17.73
N ASP A 162 -20.41 -10.68 18.74
CA ASP A 162 -19.40 -9.62 18.65
C ASP A 162 -18.01 -10.30 18.60
N LEU A 163 -17.75 -11.00 17.49
CA LEU A 163 -16.61 -11.89 17.39
C LEU A 163 -15.33 -11.09 17.12
N SER A 164 -14.24 -11.43 17.82
CA SER A 164 -12.92 -10.91 17.47
C SER A 164 -12.60 -11.32 16.01
N PRO A 165 -11.88 -10.48 15.22
CA PRO A 165 -11.55 -10.80 13.83
C PRO A 165 -10.78 -12.12 13.67
N GLU A 166 -10.04 -12.53 14.71
CA GLU A 166 -9.23 -13.74 14.75
C GLU A 166 -10.10 -15.00 14.91
N ASP A 167 -11.06 -15.00 15.84
CA ASP A 167 -11.98 -16.12 16.07
C ASP A 167 -12.94 -16.32 14.88
N ALA A 168 -13.26 -15.24 14.17
CA ALA A 168 -14.16 -15.27 13.00
C ALA A 168 -13.53 -16.04 11.83
N GLN A 169 -12.22 -15.90 11.67
CA GLN A 169 -11.49 -16.55 10.60
C GLN A 169 -11.36 -18.06 10.79
N GLU A 170 -11.10 -18.51 12.01
CA GLU A 170 -10.98 -19.95 12.31
C GLU A 170 -12.30 -20.69 12.09
N LEU A 171 -13.42 -20.09 12.49
CA LEU A 171 -14.70 -20.72 12.31
C LEU A 171 -15.18 -20.70 10.85
N MET A 172 -14.98 -19.60 10.11
CA MET A 172 -15.30 -19.55 8.68
C MET A 172 -14.53 -20.61 7.90
N GLU A 173 -13.30 -20.89 8.30
CA GLU A 173 -12.49 -21.94 7.70
C GLU A 173 -13.07 -23.34 7.94
N LYS A 174 -13.46 -23.65 9.19
CA LYS A 174 -14.16 -24.91 9.50
C LYS A 174 -15.48 -25.05 8.75
N MET A 175 -16.24 -23.95 8.60
CA MET A 175 -17.44 -23.94 7.78
C MET A 175 -17.14 -24.22 6.31
N LEU A 176 -16.07 -23.64 5.76
CA LEU A 176 -15.66 -23.83 4.38
C LEU A 176 -15.26 -25.29 4.13
N GLU A 177 -14.54 -25.90 5.07
CA GLU A 177 -14.16 -27.32 5.04
C GLU A 177 -15.41 -28.22 5.00
N LEU A 178 -16.35 -28.01 5.93
CA LEU A 178 -17.60 -28.78 6.02
C LEU A 178 -18.48 -28.61 4.77
N LEU A 179 -18.57 -27.39 4.23
CA LEU A 179 -19.39 -27.11 3.04
C LEU A 179 -18.78 -27.74 1.78
N VAL A 180 -17.44 -27.76 1.66
CA VAL A 180 -16.74 -28.45 0.57
C VAL A 180 -16.93 -29.96 0.68
N GLN A 181 -16.78 -30.55 1.87
CA GLN A 181 -17.01 -31.98 2.11
C GLN A 181 -18.45 -32.41 1.80
N ARG A 182 -19.44 -31.55 2.07
CA ARG A 182 -20.87 -31.80 1.80
C ARG A 182 -21.31 -31.44 0.38
N GLY A 183 -20.40 -31.03 -0.50
CA GLY A 183 -20.72 -30.65 -1.89
C GLY A 183 -21.54 -29.36 -2.04
N ARG A 184 -21.65 -28.53 -0.99
CA ARG A 184 -22.42 -27.28 -0.97
C ARG A 184 -21.57 -26.10 -1.45
N PHE A 185 -21.11 -26.16 -2.70
CA PHE A 185 -20.10 -25.23 -3.24
C PHE A 185 -20.56 -23.76 -3.35
N ASP A 186 -21.84 -23.51 -3.61
CA ASP A 186 -22.39 -22.14 -3.65
C ASP A 186 -22.27 -21.42 -2.29
N ALA A 187 -22.54 -22.15 -1.20
CA ALA A 187 -22.42 -21.62 0.16
C ALA A 187 -20.95 -21.46 0.57
N ALA A 188 -20.10 -22.44 0.24
CA ALA A 188 -18.66 -22.36 0.48
C ALA A 188 -18.03 -21.12 -0.19
N LEU A 189 -18.48 -20.79 -1.40
CA LEU A 189 -18.02 -19.61 -2.13
C LEU A 189 -18.36 -18.29 -1.42
N GLU A 190 -19.56 -18.15 -0.86
CA GLU A 190 -19.93 -16.93 -0.12
C GLU A 190 -19.11 -16.78 1.17
N ILE A 191 -18.83 -17.88 1.88
CA ILE A 191 -17.95 -17.88 3.06
C ILE A 191 -16.51 -17.50 2.65
N ALA A 192 -16.00 -18.07 1.55
CA ALA A 192 -14.67 -17.74 1.03
C ALA A 192 -14.54 -16.24 0.69
N ARG A 193 -15.58 -15.65 0.08
CA ARG A 193 -15.62 -14.21 -0.24
C ARG A 193 -15.56 -13.37 1.03
N ARG A 194 -16.31 -13.76 2.06
CA ARG A 194 -16.32 -13.05 3.36
C ARG A 194 -14.97 -13.15 4.06
N ALA A 195 -14.36 -14.34 4.10
CA ALA A 195 -13.02 -14.55 4.65
C ALA A 195 -11.96 -13.73 3.90
N ARG A 196 -12.08 -13.62 2.57
CA ARG A 196 -11.21 -12.75 1.76
C ARG A 196 -11.37 -11.28 2.12
N THR A 197 -12.60 -10.78 2.29
CA THR A 197 -12.84 -9.38 2.70
C THR A 197 -12.18 -9.09 4.05
N LEU A 198 -12.35 -9.98 5.03
CA LEU A 198 -11.73 -9.83 6.35
C LEU A 198 -10.19 -9.86 6.28
N SER A 199 -9.62 -10.65 5.37
CA SER A 199 -8.17 -10.65 5.12
C SER A 199 -7.67 -9.32 4.54
N ILE A 200 -8.46 -8.66 3.68
CA ILE A 200 -8.16 -7.33 3.13
C ILE A 200 -8.19 -6.29 4.25
N GLU A 201 -9.23 -6.29 5.07
CA GLU A 201 -9.40 -5.37 6.20
C GLU A 201 -8.26 -5.51 7.22
N TYR A 202 -7.90 -6.74 7.59
CA TYR A 202 -6.81 -7.01 8.53
C TYR A 202 -5.46 -6.53 7.99
N ARG A 203 -5.18 -6.76 6.71
CA ARG A 203 -3.97 -6.22 6.07
C ARG A 203 -3.96 -4.69 6.09
N GLN A 204 -5.11 -4.06 5.80
CA GLN A 204 -5.22 -2.60 5.81
C GLN A 204 -4.94 -2.03 7.21
N LEU A 205 -5.53 -2.63 8.25
CA LEU A 205 -5.29 -2.28 9.65
C LEU A 205 -3.79 -2.29 10.01
N ILE A 206 -3.07 -3.35 9.61
CA ILE A 206 -1.63 -3.45 9.86
C ILE A 206 -0.86 -2.40 9.07
N ARG A 207 -1.19 -2.18 7.79
CA ARG A 207 -0.53 -1.16 6.97
C ARG A 207 -0.73 0.23 7.57
N ASP A 208 -1.94 0.59 7.99
CA ASP A 208 -2.22 1.91 8.57
C ASP A 208 -1.40 2.13 9.85
N ARG A 209 -1.31 1.11 10.71
CA ARG A 209 -0.47 1.17 11.92
C ARG A 209 1.01 1.33 11.59
N LEU A 210 1.51 0.65 10.57
CA LEU A 210 2.89 0.80 10.09
C LEU A 210 3.14 2.18 9.48
N TYR A 211 2.22 2.70 8.66
CA TYR A 211 2.32 4.03 8.07
C TYR A 211 2.34 5.13 9.13
N GLN A 212 1.51 5.01 10.17
CA GLN A 212 1.54 5.93 11.31
C GLN A 212 2.91 5.91 11.99
N ALA A 213 3.49 4.73 12.22
CA ALA A 213 4.83 4.59 12.79
C ALA A 213 5.92 5.20 11.90
N TYR A 214 5.82 5.06 10.58
CA TYR A 214 6.79 5.65 9.63
C TYR A 214 6.69 7.17 9.55
N ARG A 215 5.49 7.73 9.66
CA ARG A 215 5.27 9.18 9.57
C ARG A 215 5.80 9.93 10.79
N ALA A 216 5.69 9.32 11.97
CA ALA A 216 6.16 9.91 13.22
C ALA A 216 7.01 8.89 14.03
N PRO A 217 8.23 8.57 13.57
CA PRO A 217 9.05 7.55 14.22
C PRO A 217 9.50 7.95 15.64
N GLY A 218 9.45 9.24 15.97
CA GLY A 218 9.85 9.74 17.29
C GLY A 218 8.78 9.60 18.37
N THR A 219 7.51 9.39 17.99
CA THR A 219 6.39 9.28 18.94
C THR A 219 6.01 7.84 19.26
N VAL A 220 6.62 6.87 18.58
CA VAL A 220 6.25 5.45 18.66
C VAL A 220 7.44 4.65 19.18
N ASN A 221 7.24 3.86 20.25
CA ASN A 221 8.25 2.90 20.69
C ASN A 221 8.07 1.60 19.92
N TRP A 222 8.98 1.30 18.97
CA TRP A 222 8.88 0.10 18.13
C TRP A 222 8.69 -1.20 18.93
N LYS A 223 9.51 -1.40 19.98
CA LYS A 223 9.49 -2.65 20.77
C LYS A 223 8.19 -2.82 21.55
N ARG A 224 7.67 -1.74 22.15
CA ARG A 224 6.47 -1.78 22.99
C ARG A 224 5.17 -1.71 22.18
N ASP A 225 5.11 -0.81 21.20
CA ASP A 225 3.86 -0.39 20.58
C ASP A 225 3.58 -1.09 19.23
N ILE A 226 4.63 -1.61 18.56
CA ILE A 226 4.53 -2.22 17.22
C ILE A 226 4.93 -3.70 17.21
N SER A 227 6.09 -4.07 17.78
CA SER A 227 6.66 -5.42 17.70
C SER A 227 5.68 -6.49 18.18
N ALA A 228 5.10 -6.35 19.37
CA ALA A 228 4.14 -7.32 19.91
C ALA A 228 2.88 -7.47 19.03
N GLY A 229 2.48 -6.43 18.31
CA GLY A 229 1.39 -6.50 17.33
C GLY A 229 1.81 -7.25 16.06
N LEU A 230 3.02 -6.98 15.56
CA LEU A 230 3.58 -7.66 14.39
C LEU A 230 3.89 -9.14 14.66
N ASP A 231 4.36 -9.49 15.85
CA ASP A 231 4.64 -10.88 16.24
C ASP A 231 3.35 -11.70 16.30
N ARG A 232 2.27 -11.13 16.87
CA ARG A 232 0.93 -11.74 16.81
C ARG A 232 0.43 -11.88 15.38
N ALA A 233 0.59 -10.85 14.55
CA ALA A 233 0.21 -10.92 13.14
C ALA A 233 1.01 -11.97 12.35
N ARG A 234 2.31 -12.14 12.64
CA ARG A 234 3.15 -13.19 12.04
C ARG A 234 2.65 -14.56 12.41
N GLU A 235 2.43 -14.81 13.70
CA GLU A 235 1.98 -16.12 14.17
C GLU A 235 0.60 -16.45 13.60
N HIS A 236 -0.31 -15.48 13.61
CA HIS A 236 -1.63 -15.62 13.00
C HIS A 236 -1.54 -15.97 11.51
N VAL A 237 -0.75 -15.24 10.70
CA VAL A 237 -0.61 -15.54 9.28
C VAL A 237 0.08 -16.89 9.04
N ARG A 238 1.08 -17.25 9.86
CA ARG A 238 1.79 -18.54 9.76
C ARG A 238 0.85 -19.72 9.97
N GLN A 239 0.01 -19.66 11.01
CA GLN A 239 -0.99 -20.69 11.29
C GLN A 239 -1.97 -20.83 10.12
N ARG A 240 -2.43 -19.69 9.55
CA ARG A 240 -3.40 -19.71 8.45
C ARG A 240 -2.84 -20.22 7.13
N GLN A 241 -1.57 -19.95 6.82
CA GLN A 241 -0.99 -20.37 5.55
C GLN A 241 -0.94 -21.90 5.39
N ALA A 242 -0.77 -22.63 6.49
CA ALA A 242 -0.78 -24.10 6.49
C ALA A 242 -2.19 -24.70 6.33
N GLU A 243 -3.22 -24.02 6.83
CA GLU A 243 -4.61 -24.45 6.66
C GLU A 243 -5.14 -24.09 5.26
N ASP A 244 -4.79 -22.91 4.74
CA ASP A 244 -5.10 -22.49 3.36
C ASP A 244 -4.61 -23.51 2.33
N GLN A 245 -3.36 -24.00 2.48
CA GLN A 245 -2.80 -25.01 1.58
C GLN A 245 -3.61 -26.31 1.61
N ARG A 246 -3.98 -26.77 2.80
CA ARG A 246 -4.85 -27.96 2.96
C ARG A 246 -6.20 -27.77 2.30
N MET A 247 -6.80 -26.58 2.46
CA MET A 247 -8.09 -26.26 1.84
C MET A 247 -8.00 -26.18 0.31
N GLU A 248 -6.95 -25.56 -0.23
CA GLU A 248 -6.71 -25.49 -1.67
C GLU A 248 -6.54 -26.89 -2.27
N GLU A 249 -5.80 -27.79 -1.61
CA GLU A 249 -5.65 -29.18 -2.01
C GLU A 249 -6.99 -29.93 -2.00
N SER A 250 -7.80 -29.75 -0.95
CA SER A 250 -9.13 -30.35 -0.83
C SER A 250 -10.07 -29.89 -1.97
N VAL A 251 -10.08 -28.59 -2.27
CA VAL A 251 -10.89 -28.03 -3.37
C VAL A 251 -10.38 -28.50 -4.73
N LEU A 252 -9.06 -28.65 -4.91
CA LEU A 252 -8.47 -29.20 -6.14
C LEU A 252 -8.86 -30.67 -6.36
N LEU A 253 -8.89 -31.48 -5.30
CA LEU A 253 -9.36 -32.85 -5.35
C LEU A 253 -10.86 -32.91 -5.71
N ALA A 254 -11.69 -32.09 -5.05
CA ALA A 254 -13.10 -31.98 -5.36
C ALA A 254 -13.35 -31.53 -6.82
N LEU A 255 -12.54 -30.60 -7.35
CA LEU A 255 -12.62 -30.14 -8.73
C LEU A 255 -12.30 -31.25 -9.75
N ARG A 256 -11.37 -32.16 -9.42
CA ARG A 256 -11.04 -33.32 -10.26
C ARG A 256 -12.15 -34.36 -10.28
N GLN A 257 -12.86 -34.52 -9.17
CA GLN A 257 -13.95 -35.49 -9.00
C GLN A 257 -15.31 -34.98 -9.48
N ALA A 258 -15.47 -33.66 -9.67
CA ALA A 258 -16.72 -33.06 -10.09
C ALA A 258 -17.02 -33.30 -11.58
N GLU A 259 -18.07 -34.06 -11.86
CA GLU A 259 -18.60 -34.30 -13.22
C GLU A 259 -19.61 -33.24 -13.66
N GLU A 260 -20.37 -32.65 -12.72
CA GLU A 260 -21.39 -31.66 -13.04
C GLU A 260 -20.76 -30.29 -13.43
N PRO A 261 -21.15 -29.69 -14.58
CA PRO A 261 -20.54 -28.47 -15.08
C PRO A 261 -20.74 -27.26 -14.15
N LYS A 262 -21.88 -27.16 -13.47
CA LYS A 262 -22.17 -26.07 -12.53
C LYS A 262 -21.33 -26.18 -11.25
N ALA A 263 -21.23 -27.38 -10.68
CA ALA A 263 -20.38 -27.65 -9.52
C ALA A 263 -18.91 -27.35 -9.83
N ARG A 264 -18.44 -27.75 -11.01
CA ARG A 264 -17.08 -27.50 -11.48
C ARG A 264 -16.77 -26.00 -11.65
N ALA A 265 -17.72 -25.22 -12.18
CA ALA A 265 -17.58 -23.76 -12.27
C ALA A 265 -17.49 -23.09 -10.89
N ASN A 266 -18.33 -23.51 -9.94
CA ASN A 266 -18.31 -23.01 -8.57
C ASN A 266 -17.02 -23.36 -7.83
N LEU A 267 -16.53 -24.59 -7.98
CA LEU A 267 -15.26 -25.04 -7.42
C LEU A 267 -14.07 -24.27 -8.01
N ALA A 268 -14.07 -24.00 -9.31
CA ALA A 268 -13.03 -23.20 -9.95
C ALA A 268 -13.02 -21.75 -9.41
N LEU A 269 -14.20 -21.16 -9.19
CA LEU A 269 -14.32 -19.83 -8.62
C LEU A 269 -13.93 -19.79 -7.14
N LEU A 270 -14.25 -20.85 -6.38
CA LEU A 270 -13.84 -21.03 -4.99
C LEU A 270 -12.31 -21.10 -4.90
N LEU A 271 -11.68 -21.95 -5.72
CA LEU A 271 -10.22 -22.08 -5.78
C LEU A 271 -9.55 -20.74 -6.09
N LYS A 272 -10.06 -20.01 -7.10
CA LYS A 272 -9.55 -18.67 -7.44
C LYS A 272 -9.67 -17.69 -6.27
N THR A 273 -10.75 -17.78 -5.49
CA THR A 273 -10.98 -16.91 -4.34
C THR A 273 -10.01 -17.22 -3.21
N LEU A 274 -9.76 -18.51 -2.93
CA LEU A 274 -8.78 -18.98 -1.94
C LEU A 274 -7.35 -18.56 -2.32
N GLN A 275 -6.94 -18.79 -3.56
CA GLN A 275 -5.63 -18.37 -4.07
C GLN A 275 -5.43 -16.86 -3.96
N GLY A 276 -6.48 -16.08 -4.25
CA GLY A 276 -6.45 -14.63 -4.07
C GLY A 276 -6.27 -14.21 -2.60
N ALA A 277 -6.88 -14.92 -1.65
CA ALA A 277 -6.69 -14.68 -0.22
C ALA A 277 -5.28 -15.09 0.26
N SER A 278 -4.78 -16.24 -0.20
CA SER A 278 -3.42 -16.73 0.06
C SER A 278 -2.34 -15.75 -0.44
N MET A 279 -2.53 -15.19 -1.64
CA MET A 279 -1.64 -14.16 -2.19
C MET A 279 -1.63 -12.89 -1.33
N LEU A 280 -2.79 -12.43 -0.86
CA LEU A 280 -2.89 -11.26 0.02
C LEU A 280 -2.16 -11.49 1.36
N ARG A 281 -2.29 -12.69 1.94
CA ARG A 281 -1.57 -13.07 3.16
C ARG A 281 -0.07 -13.13 2.94
N SER A 282 0.38 -13.71 1.83
CA SER A 282 1.80 -13.73 1.46
C SER A 282 2.38 -12.32 1.30
N GLN A 283 1.63 -11.39 0.71
CA GLN A 283 2.02 -9.98 0.63
C GLN A 283 2.10 -9.32 2.01
N LEU A 284 1.15 -9.62 2.91
CA LEU A 284 1.18 -9.14 4.29
C LEU A 284 2.43 -9.64 5.03
N VAL A 285 2.83 -10.91 4.88
CA VAL A 285 4.10 -11.41 5.44
C VAL A 285 5.28 -10.59 4.92
N GLY A 286 5.32 -10.33 3.61
CA GLY A 286 6.35 -9.47 3.01
C GLY A 286 6.37 -8.04 3.55
N ASP A 287 5.19 -7.46 3.82
CA ASP A 287 5.04 -6.12 4.40
C ASP A 287 5.54 -6.10 5.85
N ILE A 288 5.17 -7.09 6.66
CA ILE A 288 5.60 -7.25 8.06
C ILE A 288 7.10 -7.52 8.16
N SER A 289 7.66 -8.35 7.28
CA SER A 289 9.10 -8.68 7.30
C SER A 289 9.97 -7.47 7.02
N ARG A 290 9.59 -6.64 6.05
CA ARG A 290 10.30 -5.39 5.71
C ARG A 290 9.98 -4.23 6.64
N ALA A 291 9.06 -4.42 7.58
CA ALA A 291 8.53 -3.32 8.37
C ALA A 291 9.59 -2.67 9.26
N ASN A 292 10.49 -3.48 9.83
CA ASN A 292 11.58 -3.01 10.70
C ASN A 292 12.59 -2.17 9.90
N ASP A 293 13.05 -2.66 8.75
CA ASP A 293 14.02 -1.95 7.91
C ASP A 293 13.48 -0.58 7.47
N ARG A 294 12.21 -0.54 7.05
CA ARG A 294 11.52 0.71 6.71
C ARG A 294 11.38 1.66 7.90
N PHE A 295 11.14 1.12 9.10
CA PHE A 295 11.09 1.94 10.31
C PHE A 295 12.47 2.52 10.64
N LEU A 296 13.54 1.71 10.51
CA LEU A 296 14.92 2.17 10.72
C LEU A 296 15.30 3.26 9.71
N GLU A 297 14.92 3.12 8.44
CA GLU A 297 15.09 4.15 7.42
C GLU A 297 14.33 5.44 7.77
N ALA A 298 13.08 5.33 8.19
CA ALA A 298 12.30 6.48 8.66
C ALA A 298 12.94 7.14 9.89
N GLN A 299 13.44 6.35 10.84
CA GLN A 299 14.13 6.84 12.03
C GLN A 299 15.45 7.57 11.68
N ARG A 300 16.20 7.10 10.67
CA ARG A 300 17.41 7.81 10.18
C ARG A 300 17.10 9.25 9.77
N THR A 301 15.90 9.54 9.27
CA THR A 301 15.52 10.92 8.92
C THR A 301 15.40 11.84 10.14
N LEU A 302 15.12 11.32 11.33
CA LEU A 302 15.07 12.12 12.57
C LEU A 302 16.46 12.54 13.05
N PHE A 303 17.47 11.72 12.77
CA PHE A 303 18.87 12.00 13.12
C PHE A 303 19.57 12.89 12.09
N ARG A 304 18.91 13.23 10.98
CA ARG A 304 19.43 14.27 10.07
C ARG A 304 19.29 15.61 10.78
N ALA A 305 20.38 16.36 10.89
CA ALA A 305 20.33 17.75 11.34
C ALA A 305 19.28 18.49 10.50
N ARG A 306 18.21 18.99 11.14
CA ARG A 306 17.20 19.79 10.45
C ARG A 306 17.92 21.02 9.91
N ARG A 307 18.09 21.09 8.59
CA ARG A 307 18.49 22.34 7.94
C ARG A 307 17.37 23.34 8.23
N ALA A 308 17.70 24.47 8.85
CA ALA A 308 16.80 25.62 8.91
C ALA A 308 16.54 26.04 7.46
N THR A 309 15.45 25.54 6.88
CA THR A 309 15.15 25.62 5.45
C THR A 309 14.10 26.66 5.13
N GLY A 310 13.67 27.43 6.14
CA GLY A 310 12.71 28.50 5.96
C GLY A 310 13.39 29.85 6.03
N LEU A 311 12.99 30.76 5.13
CA LEU A 311 13.00 32.19 5.44
C LEU A 311 12.24 32.41 6.76
N PRO A 312 12.64 33.36 7.60
CA PRO A 312 11.81 33.79 8.72
C PRO A 312 10.42 34.20 8.23
N ASP A 313 9.42 34.04 9.08
CA ASP A 313 8.03 34.43 8.78
C ASP A 313 7.96 35.92 8.38
N LEU A 314 7.73 36.17 7.09
CA LEU A 314 7.81 37.51 6.50
C LEU A 314 6.58 38.34 6.85
N GLU A 315 5.39 37.74 6.85
CA GLU A 315 4.12 38.46 6.97
C GLU A 315 3.80 38.81 8.41
N THR A 316 3.95 37.86 9.33
CA THR A 316 3.52 38.05 10.72
C THR A 316 4.61 38.61 11.61
N ARG A 317 5.89 38.49 11.25
CA ARG A 317 7.02 38.97 12.07
C ARG A 317 7.81 40.12 11.46
N LEU A 318 8.15 40.08 10.18
CA LEU A 318 9.09 41.04 9.59
C LEU A 318 8.41 42.25 8.94
N LEU A 319 7.37 42.04 8.13
CA LEU A 319 6.67 43.10 7.42
C LEU A 319 6.09 44.20 8.34
N PRO A 320 5.48 43.90 9.50
CA PRO A 320 4.99 44.94 10.41
C PRO A 320 6.12 45.84 10.91
N GLN A 321 7.29 45.28 11.20
CA GLN A 321 8.46 46.03 11.67
C GLN A 321 9.09 46.87 10.55
N PHE A 322 9.07 46.37 9.31
CA PHE A 322 9.57 47.13 8.17
C PHE A 322 8.66 48.29 7.78
N ILE A 323 7.34 48.17 7.94
CA ILE A 323 6.38 49.25 7.64
C ILE A 323 6.54 50.44 8.62
N GLU A 324 7.01 50.19 9.84
CA GLU A 324 7.25 51.23 10.84
C GLU A 324 8.56 52.03 10.60
N LEU A 325 9.44 51.56 9.72
CA LEU A 325 10.73 52.19 9.46
C LEU A 325 10.64 53.29 8.38
N PRO A 326 11.39 54.41 8.55
CA PRO A 326 11.53 55.41 7.51
C PRO A 326 12.11 54.84 6.20
N VAL A 327 11.55 55.25 5.06
CA VAL A 327 11.90 54.75 3.71
C VAL A 327 13.39 54.91 3.38
N ASN A 328 14.03 55.96 3.87
CA ASN A 328 15.46 56.21 3.67
C ASN A 328 16.34 55.14 4.35
N ILE A 329 15.96 54.67 5.55
CA ILE A 329 16.69 53.63 6.28
C ILE A 329 16.50 52.28 5.59
N LEU A 330 15.29 51.99 5.11
CA LEU A 330 14.99 50.77 4.37
C LEU A 330 15.79 50.69 3.07
N ALA A 331 15.90 51.80 2.32
CA ALA A 331 16.66 51.84 1.08
C ALA A 331 18.18 51.65 1.33
N GLU A 332 18.72 52.24 2.40
CA GLU A 332 20.14 52.12 2.74
C GLU A 332 20.51 50.71 3.24
N GLN A 333 19.60 50.03 3.94
CA GLN A 333 19.87 48.73 4.58
C GLN A 333 19.24 47.52 3.87
N ALA A 334 18.65 47.72 2.68
CA ALA A 334 17.95 46.66 1.94
C ALA A 334 18.82 45.43 1.69
N GLU A 335 20.06 45.61 1.20
CA GLU A 335 20.98 44.51 0.88
C GLU A 335 21.42 43.73 2.12
N ASN A 336 21.65 44.44 3.24
CA ASN A 336 22.03 43.82 4.51
C ASN A 336 20.87 43.02 5.11
N ALA A 337 19.65 43.57 5.05
CA ALA A 337 18.45 42.88 5.51
C ALA A 337 18.13 41.65 4.65
N LEU A 338 18.25 41.76 3.32
CA LEU A 338 18.13 40.63 2.39
C LEU A 338 19.13 39.53 2.70
N SER A 339 20.41 39.88 2.88
CA SER A 339 21.47 38.93 3.20
C SER A 339 21.23 38.20 4.52
N ALA A 340 20.66 38.89 5.52
CA ALA A 340 20.34 38.31 6.83
C ALA A 340 19.12 37.36 6.81
N MET A 341 18.24 37.46 5.79
CA MET A 341 17.10 36.55 5.65
C MET A 341 17.50 35.17 5.12
N TYR A 342 18.62 35.07 4.41
CA TYR A 342 19.12 33.79 3.91
C TYR A 342 19.88 33.04 5.02
N SER A 343 19.56 31.75 5.18
CA SER A 343 20.32 30.89 6.09
C SER A 343 21.77 30.78 5.57
N PRO A 344 22.80 30.88 6.44
CA PRO A 344 24.18 30.71 6.03
C PRO A 344 24.36 29.35 5.33
N ALA A 345 24.74 29.38 4.06
CA ALA A 345 25.01 28.18 3.29
C ALA A 345 26.30 27.55 3.82
N LEU A 346 26.18 26.48 4.60
CA LEU A 346 27.32 25.66 4.97
C LEU A 346 27.98 25.14 3.68
N PRO A 347 29.28 25.36 3.44
CA PRO A 347 29.97 24.78 2.29
C PRO A 347 29.80 23.26 2.35
N ARG A 348 29.46 22.65 1.21
CA ARG A 348 29.32 21.19 1.12
C ARG A 348 30.69 20.56 1.34
N VAL A 349 30.90 19.98 2.53
CA VAL A 349 32.07 19.15 2.80
C VAL A 349 31.78 17.75 2.27
N TYR A 350 32.47 17.35 1.21
CA TYR A 350 32.32 16.03 0.62
C TYR A 350 33.26 15.04 1.32
N ASP A 351 32.71 13.92 1.79
CA ASP A 351 33.50 12.74 2.15
C ASP A 351 33.91 11.98 0.88
N LEU A 352 35.01 11.22 0.92
CA LEU A 352 35.52 10.45 -0.22
C LEU A 352 34.44 9.52 -0.81
N ASN A 353 33.66 8.87 0.06
CA ASN A 353 32.54 8.00 -0.35
C ASN A 353 31.39 8.77 -1.01
N SER A 354 31.14 9.99 -0.53
CA SER A 354 30.12 10.88 -1.12
C SER A 354 30.57 11.42 -2.47
N LEU A 355 31.88 11.67 -2.61
CA LEU A 355 32.48 12.17 -3.84
C LEU A 355 32.43 11.11 -4.96
N PHE A 356 32.71 9.84 -4.66
CA PHE A 356 32.54 8.76 -5.64
C PHE A 356 31.08 8.60 -6.08
N SER A 357 30.14 8.65 -5.14
CA SER A 357 28.71 8.57 -5.46
C SER A 357 28.27 9.71 -6.36
N LEU A 358 28.79 10.91 -6.14
CA LEU A 358 28.46 12.12 -6.90
C LEU A 358 29.14 12.14 -8.29
N LEU A 359 30.36 11.59 -8.41
CA LEU A 359 31.04 11.40 -9.69
C LEU A 359 30.41 10.30 -10.55
N LEU A 360 29.79 9.31 -9.90
CA LEU A 360 29.07 8.22 -10.55
C LEU A 360 27.58 8.53 -10.76
N GLU A 361 27.06 9.59 -10.14
CA GLU A 361 25.72 10.08 -10.38
C GLU A 361 25.68 10.55 -11.83
N GLN A 362 24.98 9.79 -12.67
CA GLN A 362 24.71 10.18 -14.05
C GLN A 362 24.09 11.57 -13.99
N ARG A 363 24.80 12.58 -14.53
CA ARG A 363 24.22 13.91 -14.66
C ARG A 363 22.86 13.72 -15.30
N VAL A 364 21.82 14.17 -14.60
CA VAL A 364 20.53 14.41 -15.24
C VAL A 364 20.90 15.32 -16.41
N GLU A 365 20.79 14.81 -17.64
CA GLU A 365 20.84 15.68 -18.81
C GLU A 365 19.90 16.82 -18.48
N ASP A 366 20.40 18.06 -18.52
CA ASP A 366 19.60 19.24 -18.24
C ASP A 366 18.27 19.01 -18.94
N GLY A 367 17.21 18.86 -18.12
CA GLY A 367 15.92 18.40 -18.63
C GLY A 367 15.60 19.27 -19.82
N ASP A 368 15.27 18.61 -20.95
CA ASP A 368 14.96 19.26 -22.22
C ASP A 368 14.24 20.57 -21.89
N PRO A 369 14.84 21.76 -22.18
CA PRO A 369 14.37 23.02 -21.64
C PRO A 369 12.86 23.07 -21.89
N GLY A 370 12.10 22.98 -20.80
CA GLY A 370 10.68 22.64 -20.88
C GLY A 370 10.04 23.57 -21.90
N GLU A 371 9.33 22.98 -22.88
CA GLU A 371 8.76 23.65 -24.05
C GLU A 371 8.40 25.11 -23.71
N ASP A 372 9.36 26.00 -23.98
CA ASP A 372 9.13 27.43 -23.92
C ASP A 372 8.34 27.71 -25.19
N ASP A 373 7.04 27.95 -25.05
CA ASP A 373 6.14 28.46 -26.10
C ASP A 373 6.57 29.87 -26.58
N GLY A 374 7.81 30.28 -26.34
CA GLY A 374 8.43 31.48 -26.89
C GLY A 374 8.54 31.38 -28.41
N GLU A 375 8.21 32.48 -29.09
CA GLU A 375 8.39 32.59 -30.54
C GLU A 375 9.84 32.24 -30.91
N ILE A 376 10.01 31.27 -31.82
CA ILE A 376 11.31 30.89 -32.38
C ILE A 376 11.89 32.13 -33.07
N THR A 377 12.75 32.86 -32.37
CA THR A 377 13.50 33.97 -32.95
C THR A 377 14.69 33.39 -33.71
N PRO A 378 14.99 33.91 -34.92
CA PRO A 378 16.19 33.50 -35.64
C PRO A 378 17.42 33.73 -34.76
N PHE A 379 18.24 32.68 -34.59
CA PHE A 379 19.49 32.78 -33.85
C PHE A 379 20.36 33.90 -34.47
N VAL A 380 20.55 34.99 -33.72
CA VAL A 380 21.49 36.03 -34.07
C VAL A 380 22.83 35.63 -33.45
N PRO A 381 23.80 35.14 -34.25
CA PRO A 381 25.11 34.81 -33.70
C PRO A 381 25.71 36.06 -33.05
N PRO A 382 26.38 35.90 -31.89
CA PRO A 382 27.10 37.02 -31.29
C PRO A 382 28.10 37.59 -32.31
N PRO A 383 28.32 38.92 -32.31
CA PRO A 383 29.30 39.52 -33.20
C PRO A 383 30.67 38.87 -32.97
N LEU A 384 31.35 38.53 -34.07
CA LEU A 384 32.69 37.98 -34.00
C LEU A 384 33.60 38.96 -33.25
N GLN A 385 34.37 38.46 -32.29
CA GLN A 385 35.30 39.29 -31.52
C GLN A 385 36.46 39.85 -32.36
N PHE A 386 36.71 39.25 -33.54
CA PHE A 386 37.73 39.66 -34.48
C PHE A 386 37.16 39.63 -35.91
N ASP A 387 37.50 40.62 -36.71
CA ASP A 387 37.14 40.66 -38.13
C ASP A 387 37.78 39.50 -38.90
N GLU A 388 37.08 38.96 -39.90
CA GLU A 388 37.58 37.84 -40.73
C GLU A 388 38.92 38.17 -41.42
N ALA A 389 39.17 39.44 -41.74
CA ALA A 389 40.45 39.90 -42.29
C ALA A 389 41.63 39.69 -41.33
N VAL A 390 41.41 39.92 -40.03
CA VAL A 390 42.43 39.73 -38.98
C VAL A 390 42.70 38.24 -38.77
N ILE A 391 41.63 37.43 -38.71
CA ILE A 391 41.76 35.97 -38.57
C ILE A 391 42.56 35.40 -39.73
N ARG A 392 42.24 35.79 -40.97
CA ARG A 392 42.96 35.33 -42.16
C ARG A 392 44.43 35.76 -42.17
N GLN A 393 44.71 37.02 -41.81
CA GLN A 393 46.07 37.53 -41.71
C GLN A 393 46.92 36.73 -40.70
N VAL A 394 46.37 36.42 -39.53
CA VAL A 394 47.06 35.62 -38.50
C VAL A 394 47.24 34.18 -38.98
N THR A 395 46.23 33.59 -39.63
CA THR A 395 46.27 32.23 -40.17
C THR A 395 47.37 32.08 -41.23
N ASP A 396 47.44 33.01 -42.19
CA ASP A 396 48.44 33.00 -43.26
C ASP A 396 49.85 33.13 -42.67
N TRP A 397 50.04 34.04 -41.71
CA TRP A 397 51.33 34.23 -41.02
C TRP A 397 51.77 32.99 -40.23
N LEU A 398 50.88 32.38 -39.45
CA LEU A 398 51.18 31.16 -38.71
C LEU A 398 51.48 29.98 -39.65
N THR A 399 50.76 29.88 -40.77
CA THR A 399 50.98 28.84 -41.78
C THR A 399 52.36 28.98 -42.42
N GLU A 400 52.77 30.20 -42.76
CA GLU A 400 54.10 30.49 -43.28
C GLU A 400 55.19 30.07 -42.27
N ARG A 401 55.04 30.45 -40.99
CA ARG A 401 56.00 30.10 -39.93
C ARG A 401 56.08 28.60 -39.65
N PHE A 402 54.95 27.90 -39.64
CA PHE A 402 54.90 26.46 -39.44
C PHE A 402 55.35 25.66 -40.67
N SER A 403 55.35 26.26 -41.86
CA SER A 403 55.92 25.64 -43.07
C SER A 403 57.45 25.55 -43.04
N LEU A 404 58.13 26.35 -42.21
CA LEU A 404 59.59 26.36 -42.05
C LEU A 404 60.12 25.12 -41.30
N GLY A 405 59.26 24.25 -40.78
CA GLY A 405 59.65 22.99 -40.14
C GLY A 405 60.46 23.15 -38.85
N GLN A 406 60.40 24.32 -38.22
CA GLN A 406 61.05 24.62 -36.95
C GLN A 406 60.08 24.46 -35.78
N SER A 407 60.64 24.27 -34.58
CA SER A 407 59.84 24.33 -33.36
C SER A 407 59.71 25.77 -32.91
N TRP A 408 58.51 26.19 -32.55
CA TRP A 408 58.21 27.56 -32.12
C TRP A 408 57.58 27.57 -30.75
N ARG A 409 57.94 28.53 -29.91
CA ARG A 409 57.23 28.81 -28.66
C ARG A 409 56.26 29.96 -28.84
N LEU A 410 55.18 29.96 -28.06
CA LEU A 410 54.14 30.99 -28.16
C LEU A 410 54.67 32.39 -27.79
N ASP A 411 55.53 32.49 -26.78
CA ASP A 411 56.22 33.73 -26.42
C ASP A 411 57.11 34.24 -27.56
N GLU A 412 57.91 33.36 -28.17
CA GLU A 412 58.75 33.73 -29.32
C GLU A 412 57.93 34.21 -30.53
N LEU A 413 56.75 33.61 -30.77
CA LEU A 413 55.85 34.05 -31.84
C LEU A 413 55.20 35.39 -31.53
N LEU A 414 54.93 35.69 -30.26
CA LEU A 414 54.40 36.99 -29.84
C LEU A 414 55.44 38.11 -29.97
N ASP A 415 56.68 37.83 -29.57
CA ASP A 415 57.79 38.79 -29.69
C ASP A 415 58.06 39.10 -31.18
N GLN A 416 58.07 38.08 -32.04
CA GLN A 416 58.23 38.30 -33.49
C GLN A 416 57.05 39.05 -34.12
N ALA A 417 55.83 38.81 -33.65
CA ALA A 417 54.66 39.55 -34.10
C ALA A 417 54.76 41.03 -33.71
N GLU A 418 55.28 41.32 -32.51
CA GLU A 418 55.56 42.70 -32.06
C GLU A 418 56.65 43.37 -32.90
N ASP A 419 57.76 42.67 -33.17
CA ASP A 419 58.86 43.17 -34.02
C ASP A 419 58.40 43.47 -35.47
N MET A 420 57.42 42.72 -35.98
CA MET A 420 56.81 42.94 -37.30
C MET A 420 55.74 44.05 -37.30
N GLY A 421 55.49 44.69 -36.16
CA GLY A 421 54.55 45.79 -36.03
C GLY A 421 53.07 45.39 -35.94
N PHE A 422 52.77 44.16 -35.49
CA PHE A 422 51.38 43.74 -35.32
C PHE A 422 50.70 44.46 -34.16
N ASP A 423 49.53 45.04 -34.46
CA ASP A 423 48.72 45.72 -33.47
C ASP A 423 48.21 44.75 -32.38
N ARG A 424 47.85 45.30 -31.22
CA ARG A 424 47.41 44.56 -30.04
C ARG A 424 46.26 43.59 -30.34
N THR A 425 45.36 43.97 -31.25
CA THR A 425 44.22 43.15 -31.67
C THR A 425 44.66 41.89 -32.42
N ILE A 426 45.64 42.02 -33.32
CA ILE A 426 46.21 40.91 -34.09
C ILE A 426 46.96 39.96 -33.16
N ARG A 427 47.75 40.48 -32.22
CA ARG A 427 48.48 39.68 -31.23
C ARG A 427 47.51 38.91 -30.30
N ARG A 428 46.37 39.50 -29.89
CA ARG A 428 45.32 38.79 -29.14
C ARG A 428 44.66 37.67 -29.95
N CYS A 429 44.39 37.91 -31.23
CA CYS A 429 43.84 36.89 -32.13
C CYS A 429 44.81 35.70 -32.30
N LEU A 430 46.11 36.00 -32.44
CA LEU A 430 47.18 35.00 -32.53
C LEU A 430 47.23 34.09 -31.31
N VAL A 431 47.16 34.64 -30.09
CA VAL A 431 47.12 33.83 -28.86
C VAL A 431 45.93 32.87 -28.88
N LEU A 432 44.73 33.36 -29.19
CA LEU A 432 43.52 32.54 -29.20
C LEU A 432 43.59 31.42 -30.26
N MET A 433 44.13 31.71 -31.45
CA MET A 433 44.33 30.71 -32.49
C MET A 433 45.32 29.61 -32.07
N LEU A 434 46.43 29.98 -31.40
CA LEU A 434 47.41 29.02 -30.89
C LEU A 434 46.84 28.15 -29.76
N PHE A 435 46.04 28.71 -28.85
CA PHE A 435 45.35 27.93 -27.81
C PHE A 435 44.29 27.00 -28.39
N ARG A 436 43.55 27.43 -29.43
CA ARG A 436 42.62 26.56 -30.15
C ARG A 436 43.34 25.37 -30.80
N ALA A 437 44.54 25.60 -31.32
CA ALA A 437 45.39 24.55 -31.91
C ALA A 437 45.98 23.56 -30.89
N TYR A 438 45.82 23.77 -29.58
CA TYR A 438 46.17 22.78 -28.55
C TYR A 438 45.16 21.63 -28.49
N SER A 439 43.87 21.91 -28.76
CA SER A 439 42.82 20.89 -28.76
C SER A 439 42.86 20.08 -30.06
N HIS A 440 43.15 18.78 -29.98
CA HIS A 440 43.34 17.91 -31.15
C HIS A 440 42.15 17.88 -32.14
N SER A 441 40.94 18.21 -31.69
CA SER A 441 39.73 18.26 -32.52
C SER A 441 39.54 19.58 -33.28
N GLU A 442 40.23 20.65 -32.89
CA GLU A 442 40.03 22.01 -33.43
C GLU A 442 41.29 22.59 -34.10
N THR A 443 42.35 21.79 -34.26
CA THR A 443 43.60 22.28 -34.85
C THR A 443 43.46 22.48 -36.36
N GLU A 444 43.67 23.73 -36.80
CA GLU A 444 43.82 24.05 -38.23
C GLU A 444 45.22 23.64 -38.73
N PHE A 445 46.21 23.57 -37.83
CA PHE A 445 47.61 23.22 -38.12
C PHE A 445 47.90 21.73 -37.89
N LYS A 446 47.42 20.86 -38.79
CA LYS A 446 47.55 19.39 -38.65
C LYS A 446 49.00 18.88 -38.63
N ASN A 447 49.92 19.64 -39.22
CA ASN A 447 51.35 19.36 -39.35
C ASN A 447 52.16 19.65 -38.07
N MET A 448 51.57 20.32 -37.07
CA MET A 448 52.24 20.66 -35.82
C MET A 448 51.61 19.90 -34.65
N ARG A 449 52.42 19.59 -33.64
CA ARG A 449 52.02 19.10 -32.33
C ARG A 449 52.26 20.20 -31.30
N ALA A 450 51.25 20.51 -30.51
CA ALA A 450 51.33 21.48 -29.42
C ALA A 450 51.51 20.74 -28.09
N ASP A 451 52.56 21.07 -27.34
CA ASP A 451 52.79 20.57 -25.98
C ASP A 451 52.84 21.78 -25.02
N ALA A 452 52.29 21.61 -23.82
CA ALA A 452 52.29 22.63 -22.78
C ALA A 452 53.64 22.71 -22.06
N LEU A 453 54.17 23.92 -21.86
CA LEU A 453 55.37 24.23 -21.08
C LEU A 453 54.99 25.06 -19.83
N ASP A 454 55.87 25.98 -19.43
CA ASP A 454 55.74 26.85 -18.27
C ASP A 454 54.76 28.02 -18.51
N GLU A 455 54.48 28.84 -17.50
CA GLU A 455 53.68 30.06 -17.66
C GLU A 455 54.45 31.14 -18.46
N PHE A 456 53.75 31.88 -19.33
CA PHE A 456 54.22 33.12 -19.93
C PHE A 456 53.34 34.31 -19.52
N ILE A 457 53.94 35.50 -19.52
CA ILE A 457 53.27 36.77 -19.25
C ILE A 457 53.64 37.73 -20.38
N ALA A 458 52.67 38.12 -21.20
CA ALA A 458 52.79 39.14 -22.23
C ALA A 458 51.80 40.29 -21.97
N ASP A 459 51.99 41.42 -22.66
CA ASP A 459 51.13 42.61 -22.60
C ASP A 459 49.67 42.36 -23.08
N VAL A 460 49.48 41.33 -23.89
CA VAL A 460 48.20 40.91 -24.49
C VAL A 460 47.54 39.71 -23.81
N ALA A 461 48.32 38.83 -23.17
CA ALA A 461 47.82 37.59 -22.59
C ALA A 461 48.76 37.01 -21.51
N ARG A 462 48.19 36.27 -20.57
CA ARG A 462 48.90 35.43 -19.61
C ARG A 462 48.34 34.02 -19.69
N GLY A 463 49.19 33.01 -19.69
CA GLY A 463 48.74 31.62 -19.70
C GLY A 463 49.89 30.62 -19.80
N THR A 464 49.54 29.38 -20.15
CA THR A 464 50.51 28.31 -20.40
C THR A 464 51.20 28.55 -21.73
N ASN A 465 52.53 28.55 -21.74
CA ASN A 465 53.33 28.70 -22.95
C ASN A 465 53.24 27.40 -23.75
N LEU A 466 52.88 27.51 -25.02
CA LEU A 466 52.71 26.36 -25.90
C LEU A 466 53.93 26.22 -26.79
N ARG A 467 54.49 25.00 -26.86
CA ARG A 467 55.54 24.64 -27.82
C ARG A 467 54.92 23.89 -28.99
N PHE A 468 55.10 24.43 -30.18
CA PHE A 468 54.68 23.81 -31.43
C PHE A 468 55.88 23.11 -32.06
N THR A 469 55.81 21.79 -32.21
CA THR A 469 56.83 20.96 -32.86
C THR A 469 56.28 20.36 -34.17
N PRO A 470 57.08 20.24 -35.24
CA PRO A 470 56.63 19.56 -36.45
C PRO A 470 56.34 18.08 -36.15
N LYS A 471 55.19 17.58 -36.58
CA LYS A 471 54.95 16.13 -36.58
C LYS A 471 55.85 15.51 -37.63
N GLU A 472 56.79 14.66 -37.21
CA GLU A 472 57.60 13.87 -38.15
C GLU A 472 56.66 13.12 -39.11
N ARG A 473 56.87 13.29 -40.42
CA ARG A 473 56.19 12.46 -41.42
C ARG A 473 56.66 11.02 -41.20
N HIS A 474 55.85 10.20 -40.53
CA HIS A 474 55.96 8.76 -40.70
C HIS A 474 55.74 8.45 -42.18
N SER A 475 56.78 7.96 -42.84
CA SER A 475 56.67 7.18 -44.07
C SER A 475 56.11 5.81 -43.76
#